data_AF-A0AAD3X3M6-F1
#
_entry.id   AF-A0AAD3X3M6-F1
#
_cell.length_a   1.000
_cell.length_b   1.000
_cell.length_c   1.000
_cell.angle_alpha   90.00
_cell.angle_beta   90.00
_cell.angle_gamma   90.00
#
_symmetry.space_group_name_H-M   'P 1'
#
loop_
_entity.id
_entity.type
_entity.pdbx_description
1 polymer ?
#
loop_
_entity_poly.entity_id
_entity_poly.type
_entity_poly.pdbx_seq_one_letter_code
_entity_poly.pdbx_strand_id
1 'polypeptide(L)'
;MRVPLAPLIVGDPVERLLHMLTATFPRCFTALATRHASAHLLHLSLDRSDSDYTPRGIISSMRSSQPVKEQPVVGQWVEGIDTPVVNERAVRASAGILFLAGFSAWLWSVITGDLQPMRIFGIVFAIEMMLRLFVGTAFTPTLILGALITRPQRPEWVEARSKILAWGMGLGMSLAGCFSLGWLGLPTIVAQVICGVCLLLLYLETAFGICLGCVVAQRFARRKPQLCAGDTCAYTPPAKGEQHSILRD
;
A
#
# COMPACT_ATOMS: atom_id res chain seq x y z
N MET A 1 -42.07 -14.15 22.25
CA MET A 1 -40.69 -14.68 22.20
C MET A 1 -39.79 -13.57 21.68
N ARG A 2 -38.95 -12.98 22.54
CA ARG A 2 -37.96 -11.97 22.12
C ARG A 2 -36.71 -12.70 21.67
N VAL A 3 -36.38 -12.61 20.38
CA VAL A 3 -35.08 -13.03 19.86
C VAL A 3 -34.07 -11.96 20.27
N PRO A 4 -32.96 -12.29 20.96
CA PRO A 4 -31.93 -11.31 21.25
C PRO A 4 -31.17 -10.99 19.95
N LEU A 5 -31.21 -9.74 19.51
CA LEU A 5 -30.26 -9.24 18.52
C LEU A 5 -28.88 -9.18 19.19
N ALA A 6 -27.97 -10.03 18.75
CA ALA A 6 -26.55 -9.88 19.04
C ALA A 6 -26.04 -8.57 18.39
N PRO A 7 -25.20 -7.79 19.08
CA PRO A 7 -24.59 -6.62 18.48
C PRO A 7 -23.58 -7.09 17.43
N LEU A 8 -23.80 -6.71 16.17
CA LEU A 8 -22.78 -6.76 15.13
C LEU A 8 -21.68 -5.77 15.52
N ILE A 9 -20.62 -6.29 16.14
CA ILE A 9 -19.37 -5.56 16.37
C ILE A 9 -18.77 -5.29 14.98
N VAL A 10 -19.06 -4.10 14.45
CA VAL A 10 -18.26 -3.48 13.38
C VAL A 10 -16.92 -3.10 14.02
N GLY A 11 -16.07 -4.11 14.24
CA GLY A 11 -14.69 -3.89 14.63
C GLY A 11 -13.99 -3.14 13.51
N ASP A 12 -13.26 -2.09 13.86
CA ASP A 12 -12.47 -1.29 12.93
C ASP A 12 -11.64 -2.25 12.05
N PRO A 13 -11.64 -2.11 10.71
CA PRO A 13 -10.82 -2.95 9.83
C PRO A 13 -9.35 -2.98 10.29
N VAL A 14 -8.85 -1.92 10.90
CA VAL A 14 -7.50 -1.86 11.50
C VAL A 14 -7.36 -2.79 12.71
N GLU A 15 -8.38 -2.89 13.56
CA GLU A 15 -8.37 -3.72 14.77
C GLU A 15 -8.48 -5.22 14.44
N ARG A 16 -9.34 -5.59 13.48
CA ARG A 16 -9.38 -6.97 12.96
C ARG A 16 -8.06 -7.37 12.31
N LEU A 17 -7.41 -6.45 11.60
CA LEU A 17 -6.12 -6.67 10.95
C LEU A 17 -4.98 -6.85 11.96
N LEU A 18 -4.98 -6.03 13.02
CA LEU A 18 -4.04 -6.13 14.13
C LEU A 18 -4.20 -7.45 14.91
N HIS A 19 -5.45 -7.89 15.12
CA HIS A 19 -5.75 -9.22 15.68
C HIS A 19 -5.28 -10.38 14.79
N MET A 20 -5.43 -10.27 13.47
CA MET A 20 -4.98 -11.30 12.53
C MET A 20 -3.44 -11.42 12.48
N LEU A 21 -2.73 -10.29 12.58
CA LEU A 21 -1.26 -10.26 12.61
C LEU A 21 -0.67 -10.81 13.91
N THR A 22 -1.25 -10.41 15.04
CA THR A 22 -0.83 -10.89 16.36
C THR A 22 -1.10 -12.38 16.54
N ALA A 23 -2.21 -12.88 15.98
CA ALA A 23 -2.52 -14.31 15.98
C ALA A 23 -1.61 -15.14 15.05
N THR A 24 -1.20 -14.59 13.90
CA THR A 24 -0.40 -15.34 12.90
C THR A 24 1.12 -15.25 13.15
N PHE A 25 1.62 -14.14 13.71
CA PHE A 25 3.05 -13.91 13.92
C PHE A 25 3.37 -13.30 15.30
N PRO A 26 3.11 -14.03 16.40
CA PRO A 26 3.23 -13.50 17.76
C PRO A 26 4.65 -13.01 18.06
N ARG A 27 5.70 -13.68 17.56
CA ARG A 27 7.12 -13.36 17.85
C ARG A 27 7.71 -12.18 17.06
N CYS A 28 7.13 -11.80 15.91
CA CYS A 28 7.58 -10.60 15.19
C CYS A 28 6.97 -9.33 15.80
N PHE A 29 5.73 -9.40 16.29
CA PHE A 29 5.00 -8.25 16.84
C PHE A 29 5.09 -8.11 18.38
N THR A 30 5.48 -9.14 19.13
CA THR A 30 5.66 -9.05 20.61
C THR A 30 6.84 -8.16 21.03
N ALA A 31 7.80 -7.88 20.16
CA ALA A 31 8.89 -6.95 20.47
C ALA A 31 8.41 -5.48 20.62
N LEU A 32 7.22 -5.16 20.10
CA LEU A 32 6.59 -3.84 20.26
C LEU A 32 5.60 -3.80 21.44
N ALA A 33 5.09 -4.96 21.86
CA ALA A 33 4.04 -5.06 22.89
C ALA A 33 4.56 -5.02 24.34
N THR A 34 5.87 -5.20 24.58
CA THR A 34 6.43 -5.26 25.94
C THR A 34 6.71 -3.89 26.59
N ARG A 35 6.27 -2.77 26.00
CA ARG A 35 6.36 -1.43 26.65
C ARG A 35 5.07 -0.60 26.69
N HIS A 36 3.92 -1.15 26.32
CA HIS A 36 2.63 -0.44 26.48
C HIS A 36 1.52 -1.38 26.94
N ALA A 37 1.73 -2.03 28.08
CA ALA A 37 0.66 -2.65 28.87
C ALA A 37 0.55 -1.89 30.19
N SER A 38 -0.01 -0.68 30.15
CA SER A 38 -0.59 0.04 31.29
C SER A 38 -1.12 1.40 30.82
N ALA A 39 -2.37 1.46 30.38
CA ALA A 39 -3.24 2.62 30.57
C ALA A 39 -4.68 2.19 30.31
N HIS A 40 -5.38 1.99 31.42
CA HIS A 40 -6.79 1.67 31.54
C HIS A 40 -7.69 2.74 30.89
N LEU A 41 -8.73 2.27 30.20
CA LEU A 41 -10.14 2.52 30.55
C LEU A 41 -10.52 3.96 30.91
N LEU A 42 -11.22 4.65 30.00
CA LEU A 42 -12.24 5.60 30.40
C LEU A 42 -13.38 5.65 29.38
N HIS A 43 -14.47 5.02 29.79
CA HIS A 43 -15.83 5.28 29.36
C HIS A 43 -16.13 6.78 29.35
N LEU A 44 -16.76 7.27 28.30
CA LEU A 44 -17.70 8.38 28.39
C LEU A 44 -18.77 8.22 27.31
N SER A 45 -19.88 7.65 27.75
CA SER A 45 -21.21 7.84 27.16
C SER A 45 -21.61 9.30 27.28
N LEU A 46 -22.20 9.87 26.23
CA LEU A 46 -23.11 11.03 26.14
C LEU A 46 -23.19 11.37 24.63
N ASP A 47 -24.30 11.66 24.00
CA ASP A 47 -25.71 11.56 24.35
C ASP A 47 -26.49 11.57 23.03
N ARG A 48 -27.70 11.06 23.09
CA ARG A 48 -28.67 10.94 22.02
C ARG A 48 -29.25 12.32 21.70
N SER A 49 -29.28 12.72 20.43
CA SER A 49 -30.23 13.74 19.95
C SER A 49 -30.62 13.44 18.51
N ASP A 50 -31.77 12.77 18.39
CA ASP A 50 -32.58 12.70 17.17
C ASP A 50 -33.01 14.13 16.80
N SER A 51 -32.69 14.58 15.58
CA SER A 51 -33.46 15.66 14.95
C SER A 51 -33.80 15.27 13.52
N ASP A 52 -35.05 14.85 13.42
CA ASP A 52 -35.88 14.66 12.25
C ASP A 52 -35.90 15.93 11.37
N TYR A 53 -35.58 15.82 10.08
CA TYR A 53 -35.98 16.78 9.05
C TYR A 53 -35.96 16.14 7.65
N THR A 54 -37.15 15.97 7.07
CA THR A 54 -37.38 15.69 5.65
C THR A 54 -38.45 16.69 5.12
N PRO A 55 -38.76 16.75 3.82
CA PRO A 55 -38.02 17.48 2.79
C PRO A 55 -38.92 18.45 1.98
N ARG A 56 -38.36 19.37 1.18
CA ARG A 56 -38.93 19.90 -0.10
C ARG A 56 -38.06 21.01 -0.68
N GLY A 57 -37.76 20.94 -1.98
CA GLY A 57 -37.18 22.07 -2.69
C GLY A 57 -36.50 21.71 -4.00
N ILE A 58 -37.27 21.72 -5.08
CA ILE A 58 -36.87 21.51 -6.47
C ILE A 58 -35.90 22.61 -6.90
N ILE A 59 -34.66 22.26 -7.24
CA ILE A 59 -33.91 22.90 -8.34
C ILE A 59 -33.26 21.79 -9.15
N SER A 60 -33.84 21.56 -10.33
CA SER A 60 -33.30 20.79 -11.43
C SER A 60 -31.97 21.39 -11.88
N SER A 61 -30.85 20.86 -11.38
CA SER A 61 -29.55 20.96 -12.04
C SER A 61 -29.28 19.61 -12.67
N MET A 62 -29.05 19.61 -13.98
CA MET A 62 -28.59 18.45 -14.75
C MET A 62 -27.24 17.96 -14.20
N ARG A 63 -27.28 17.20 -13.11
CA ARG A 63 -26.17 16.35 -12.71
C ARG A 63 -26.27 15.13 -13.59
N SER A 64 -25.34 15.01 -14.54
CA SER A 64 -25.17 13.80 -15.32
C SER A 64 -25.25 12.61 -14.38
N SER A 65 -26.19 11.71 -14.64
CA SER A 65 -26.39 10.47 -13.91
C SER A 65 -25.24 9.52 -14.24
N GLN A 66 -24.02 9.88 -13.86
CA GLN A 66 -22.93 8.93 -13.79
C GLN A 66 -23.28 7.99 -12.63
N PRO A 67 -23.32 6.67 -12.84
CA PRO A 67 -23.52 5.74 -11.75
C PRO A 67 -22.43 6.02 -10.69
N VAL A 68 -22.84 6.23 -9.44
CA VAL A 68 -21.91 6.47 -8.32
C VAL A 68 -21.07 5.19 -8.18
N LYS A 69 -19.89 5.16 -8.80
CA LYS A 69 -18.97 4.03 -8.69
C LYS A 69 -18.47 4.00 -7.24
N GLU A 70 -18.71 2.88 -6.55
CA GLU A 70 -18.19 2.68 -5.20
C GLU A 70 -16.66 2.80 -5.20
N GLN A 71 -16.11 3.49 -4.20
CA GLN A 71 -14.67 3.72 -4.16
C GLN A 71 -13.94 2.38 -3.95
N PRO A 72 -12.92 2.08 -4.77
CA PRO A 72 -12.11 0.89 -4.57
C PRO A 72 -11.24 1.08 -3.33
N VAL A 73 -10.91 -0.02 -2.64
CA VAL A 73 -9.92 0.00 -1.56
C VAL A 73 -8.56 0.48 -2.10
N VAL A 74 -8.18 -0.04 -3.27
CA VAL A 74 -6.89 0.28 -3.90
C VAL A 74 -7.08 1.15 -5.13
N GLY A 75 -6.53 2.37 -5.07
CA GLY A 75 -6.61 3.36 -6.14
C GLY A 75 -7.81 4.28 -6.02
N GLN A 76 -8.10 4.99 -7.10
CA GLN A 76 -9.21 5.92 -7.18
C GLN A 76 -9.79 5.94 -8.60
N TRP A 77 -11.03 6.39 -8.71
CA TRP A 77 -11.66 6.68 -10.00
C TRP A 77 -11.22 8.05 -10.50
N VAL A 78 -10.84 8.11 -11.78
CA VAL A 78 -10.49 9.35 -12.48
C VAL A 78 -11.40 9.47 -13.70
N GLU A 79 -11.89 10.69 -13.97
CA GLU A 79 -12.76 10.95 -15.12
C GLU A 79 -12.06 10.56 -16.43
N GLY A 80 -12.79 9.87 -17.32
CA GLY A 80 -12.24 9.35 -18.57
C GLY A 80 -11.48 8.02 -18.45
N ILE A 81 -11.40 7.42 -17.26
CA ILE A 81 -10.77 6.11 -17.05
C ILE A 81 -11.75 5.13 -16.41
N ASP A 82 -11.94 3.97 -17.07
CA ASP A 82 -12.91 2.94 -16.65
C ASP A 82 -12.35 1.91 -15.67
N THR A 83 -11.10 2.06 -15.26
CA THR A 83 -10.44 1.20 -14.27
C THR A 83 -9.95 2.02 -13.07
N PRO A 84 -9.86 1.41 -11.87
CA PRO A 84 -9.27 2.08 -10.73
C PRO A 84 -7.77 2.31 -10.99
N VAL A 85 -7.30 3.52 -10.72
CA VAL A 85 -5.93 3.94 -11.00
C VAL A 85 -5.21 4.49 -9.77
N VAL A 86 -3.89 4.45 -9.80
CA VAL A 86 -3.01 5.12 -8.84
C VAL A 86 -2.07 6.07 -9.57
N ASN A 87 -1.61 7.10 -8.88
CA ASN A 87 -0.58 8.01 -9.41
C ASN A 87 0.80 7.37 -9.23
N GLU A 88 1.43 6.95 -10.33
CA GLU A 88 2.73 6.27 -10.35
C GLU A 88 3.83 7.11 -9.70
N ARG A 89 3.80 8.44 -9.89
CA ARG A 89 4.81 9.34 -9.29
C ARG A 89 4.76 9.31 -7.77
N ALA A 90 3.55 9.33 -7.20
CA ALA A 90 3.36 9.22 -5.76
C ALA A 90 3.80 7.86 -5.23
N VAL A 91 3.52 6.78 -5.97
CA VAL A 91 3.96 5.41 -5.64
C VAL A 91 5.49 5.30 -5.64
N ARG A 92 6.15 5.84 -6.66
CA ARG A 92 7.63 5.85 -6.76
C ARG A 92 8.28 6.68 -5.66
N ALA A 93 7.75 7.86 -5.36
CA ALA A 93 8.22 8.70 -4.26
C ALA A 93 8.08 7.97 -2.91
N SER A 94 6.95 7.31 -2.69
CA SER A 94 6.71 6.47 -1.52
C SER A 94 7.68 5.29 -1.42
N ALA A 95 7.97 4.60 -2.54
CA ALA A 95 8.98 3.55 -2.59
C ALA A 95 10.37 4.09 -2.22
N GLY A 96 10.71 5.30 -2.65
CA GLY A 96 11.96 5.98 -2.29
C GLY A 96 12.07 6.29 -0.79
N ILE A 97 10.99 6.73 -0.15
CA ILE A 97 10.95 6.98 1.31
C ILE A 97 11.19 5.67 2.07
N LEU A 98 10.48 4.60 1.69
CA LEU A 98 10.64 3.29 2.32
C LEU A 98 12.02 2.70 2.05
N PHE A 99 12.55 2.86 0.84
CA PHE A 99 13.90 2.42 0.49
C PHE A 99 14.94 3.13 1.35
N LEU A 100 14.87 4.45 1.50
CA LEU A 100 15.84 5.19 2.30
C LEU A 100 15.84 4.72 3.76
N ALA A 101 14.67 4.68 4.39
CA ALA A 101 14.54 4.22 5.78
C ALA A 101 15.00 2.76 5.95
N GLY A 102 14.59 1.89 5.03
CA GLY A 102 14.91 0.47 5.08
C GLY A 102 16.37 0.17 4.79
N PHE A 103 16.97 0.85 3.81
CA PHE A 103 18.38 0.73 3.49
C PHE A 103 19.25 1.22 4.64
N SER A 104 18.90 2.33 5.30
CA SER A 104 19.60 2.78 6.49
C SER A 104 19.54 1.75 7.63
N ALA A 105 18.36 1.18 7.90
CA ALA A 105 18.18 0.17 8.94
C ALA A 105 18.90 -1.16 8.62
N TRP A 106 18.87 -1.58 7.36
CA TRP A 106 19.57 -2.78 6.87
C TRP A 106 21.08 -2.60 6.89
N LEU A 107 21.59 -1.47 6.39
CA LEU A 107 23.02 -1.17 6.37
C LEU A 107 23.59 -1.08 7.79
N TRP A 108 22.86 -0.43 8.71
CA TRP A 108 23.22 -0.43 10.14
C TRP A 108 23.39 -1.85 10.66
N SER A 109 22.45 -2.73 10.32
CA SER A 109 22.48 -4.12 10.77
C SER A 109 23.63 -4.92 10.18
N VAL A 110 24.00 -4.68 8.91
CA VAL A 110 25.15 -5.32 8.27
C VAL A 110 26.47 -4.87 8.92
N ILE A 111 26.61 -3.59 9.25
CA ILE A 111 27.85 -3.03 9.81
C ILE A 111 28.02 -3.42 11.29
N THR A 112 26.95 -3.32 12.09
CA THR A 112 27.03 -3.46 13.55
C THR A 112 26.67 -4.86 14.04
N GLY A 113 26.01 -5.66 13.22
CA GLY A 113 25.38 -6.93 13.63
C GLY A 113 24.08 -6.76 14.41
N ASP A 114 23.66 -5.53 14.75
CA ASP A 114 22.40 -5.28 15.44
C ASP A 114 21.21 -5.34 14.48
N LEU A 115 20.34 -6.34 14.66
CA LEU A 115 19.14 -6.54 13.83
C LEU A 115 17.95 -5.70 14.28
N GLN A 116 18.01 -4.99 15.41
CA GLN A 116 16.85 -4.27 15.94
C GLN A 116 16.30 -3.22 14.96
N PRO A 117 17.11 -2.34 14.35
CA PRO A 117 16.58 -1.35 13.40
C PRO A 117 15.92 -2.00 12.19
N MET A 118 16.53 -3.06 11.65
CA MET A 118 15.99 -3.80 10.51
C MET A 118 14.65 -4.47 10.86
N ARG A 119 14.51 -5.04 12.07
CA ARG A 119 13.25 -5.64 12.54
C ARG A 119 12.14 -4.60 12.68
N ILE A 120 12.44 -3.45 13.29
CA ILE A 120 11.49 -2.36 13.44
C ILE A 120 11.03 -1.88 12.06
N PHE A 121 11.97 -1.67 11.13
CA PHE A 121 11.62 -1.30 9.77
C PHE A 121 10.75 -2.36 9.08
N GLY A 122 11.09 -3.65 9.21
CA GLY A 122 10.29 -4.74 8.63
C GLY A 122 8.84 -4.74 9.13
N ILE A 123 8.61 -4.49 10.42
CA ILE A 123 7.27 -4.36 11.00
C ILE A 123 6.53 -3.15 10.41
N VAL A 124 7.16 -1.97 10.39
CA VAL A 124 6.57 -0.75 9.81
C VAL A 124 6.26 -0.95 8.34
N PHE A 125 7.16 -1.55 7.58
CA PHE A 125 6.98 -1.87 6.16
C PHE A 125 5.85 -2.87 5.94
N ALA A 126 5.71 -3.89 6.79
CA ALA A 126 4.59 -4.83 6.73
C ALA A 126 3.26 -4.10 6.97
N ILE A 127 3.17 -3.29 8.03
CA ILE A 127 1.97 -2.48 8.33
C ILE A 127 1.64 -1.55 7.15
N GLU A 128 2.64 -0.87 6.61
CA GLU A 128 2.49 0.01 5.45
C GLU A 128 1.91 -0.72 4.23
N MET A 129 2.42 -1.92 3.89
CA MET A 129 1.88 -2.72 2.79
C MET A 129 0.46 -3.20 3.08
N MET A 130 0.14 -3.50 4.34
CA MET A 130 -1.19 -3.93 4.74
C MET A 130 -2.22 -2.80 4.67
N LEU A 131 -1.84 -1.59 5.10
CA LEU A 131 -2.70 -0.40 4.94
C LEU A 131 -3.03 -0.19 3.47
N ARG A 132 -2.04 -0.33 2.57
CA ARG A 132 -2.28 -0.21 1.12
C ARG A 132 -3.26 -1.23 0.58
N LEU A 133 -3.18 -2.48 1.02
CA LEU A 133 -3.96 -3.59 0.48
C LEU A 133 -5.38 -3.68 1.08
N PHE A 134 -5.54 -3.36 2.36
CA PHE A 134 -6.77 -3.67 3.10
C PHE A 134 -7.56 -2.44 3.56
N VAL A 135 -6.91 -1.32 3.82
CA VAL A 135 -7.58 -0.09 4.32
C VAL A 135 -7.75 0.92 3.19
N GLY A 136 -6.68 1.13 2.43
CA GLY A 136 -6.70 1.81 1.16
C GLY A 136 -5.56 2.79 0.95
N THR A 137 -5.36 3.17 -0.31
CA THR A 137 -4.23 3.98 -0.74
C THR A 137 -4.26 5.40 -0.19
N ALA A 138 -5.45 5.93 0.12
CA ALA A 138 -5.62 7.28 0.66
C ALA A 138 -5.10 7.43 2.10
N PHE A 139 -5.04 6.33 2.87
CA PHE A 139 -4.66 6.34 4.30
C PHE A 139 -3.24 5.85 4.55
N THR A 140 -2.49 5.56 3.50
CA THR A 140 -1.16 4.97 3.59
C THR A 140 -0.11 6.08 3.84
N PRO A 141 0.58 6.10 4.99
CA PRO A 141 1.46 7.20 5.41
C PRO A 141 2.48 7.62 4.35
N THR A 142 3.28 6.69 3.81
CA THR A 142 4.32 7.09 2.86
C THR A 142 3.74 7.43 1.48
N LEU A 143 2.54 6.93 1.15
CA LEU A 143 1.85 7.28 -0.09
C LEU A 143 1.25 8.69 -0.03
N ILE A 144 0.72 9.08 1.13
CA ILE A 144 0.30 10.47 1.40
C ILE A 144 1.50 11.41 1.24
N LEU A 145 2.64 11.08 1.88
CA LEU A 145 3.86 11.88 1.74
C LEU A 145 4.34 11.92 0.29
N GLY A 146 4.35 10.78 -0.41
CA GLY A 146 4.70 10.71 -1.83
C GLY A 146 3.79 11.57 -2.71
N ALA A 147 2.48 11.57 -2.45
CA ALA A 147 1.50 12.40 -3.16
C ALA A 147 1.71 13.90 -2.88
N LEU A 148 2.04 14.26 -1.65
CA LEU A 148 2.37 15.65 -1.28
C LEU A 148 3.65 16.14 -1.99
N ILE A 149 4.72 15.34 -1.96
CA ILE A 149 6.00 15.65 -2.61
C ILE A 149 5.83 15.80 -4.13
N THR A 150 5.03 14.94 -4.75
CA THR A 150 4.84 14.91 -6.21
C THR A 150 3.67 15.75 -6.71
N ARG A 151 2.98 16.50 -5.82
CA ARG A 151 1.83 17.34 -6.16
C ARG A 151 2.09 18.34 -7.32
N PRO A 152 3.28 18.95 -7.46
CA PRO A 152 3.54 19.86 -8.57
C PRO A 152 3.73 19.16 -9.93
N GLN A 153 3.84 17.83 -9.95
CA GLN A 153 4.10 17.06 -11.17
C GLN A 153 2.79 16.64 -11.84
N ARG A 154 2.79 16.52 -13.17
CA ARG A 154 1.68 15.91 -13.92
C ARG A 154 1.47 14.47 -13.43
N PRO A 155 0.29 14.09 -12.91
CA PRO A 155 0.06 12.73 -12.45
C PRO A 155 0.17 11.73 -13.61
N GLU A 156 0.74 10.57 -13.33
CA GLU A 156 0.83 9.45 -14.26
C GLU A 156 -0.08 8.35 -13.75
N TRP A 157 -1.17 8.06 -14.48
CA TRP A 157 -2.19 7.11 -14.03
C TRP A 157 -1.84 5.70 -14.49
N VAL A 158 -1.71 4.79 -13.52
CA VAL A 158 -1.43 3.37 -13.75
C VAL A 158 -2.53 2.53 -13.12
N GLU A 159 -2.88 1.42 -13.75
CA GLU A 159 -3.95 0.55 -13.28
C GLU A 159 -3.64 -0.06 -11.91
N ALA A 160 -4.51 0.19 -10.93
CA ALA A 160 -4.35 -0.17 -9.53
C ALA A 160 -4.16 -1.67 -9.31
N ARG A 161 -4.80 -2.51 -10.14
CA ARG A 161 -4.73 -3.98 -10.08
C ARG A 161 -3.31 -4.53 -10.18
N SER A 162 -2.46 -3.90 -10.99
CA SER A 162 -1.06 -4.30 -11.14
C SER A 162 -0.24 -4.03 -9.87
N LYS A 163 -0.58 -2.97 -9.13
CA LYS A 163 0.08 -2.57 -7.89
C LYS A 163 -0.33 -3.42 -6.69
N ILE A 164 -1.56 -3.96 -6.70
CA ILE A 164 -1.99 -4.96 -5.70
C ILE A 164 -1.01 -6.15 -5.68
N LEU A 165 -0.59 -6.64 -6.85
CA LEU A 165 0.39 -7.73 -6.93
C LEU A 165 1.76 -7.29 -6.37
N ALA A 166 2.23 -6.09 -6.71
CA ALA A 166 3.50 -5.56 -6.23
C ALA A 166 3.53 -5.43 -4.70
N TRP A 167 2.51 -4.82 -4.11
CA TRP A 167 2.41 -4.66 -2.65
C TRP A 167 2.16 -6.00 -1.95
N GLY A 168 1.44 -6.93 -2.59
CA GLY A 168 1.28 -8.30 -2.09
C GLY A 168 2.61 -9.05 -1.99
N MET A 169 3.48 -8.93 -3.01
CA MET A 169 4.84 -9.50 -2.94
C MET A 169 5.67 -8.81 -1.86
N GLY A 170 5.59 -7.48 -1.74
CA GLY A 170 6.26 -6.73 -0.66
C GLY A 170 5.86 -7.21 0.73
N LEU A 171 4.55 -7.36 0.96
CA LEU A 171 4.03 -7.93 2.21
C LEU A 171 4.53 -9.37 2.43
N GLY A 172 4.47 -10.21 1.40
CA GLY A 172 4.97 -11.59 1.46
C GLY A 172 6.44 -11.69 1.84
N MET A 173 7.30 -10.87 1.24
CA MET A 173 8.74 -10.84 1.57
C MET A 173 8.99 -10.32 2.99
N SER A 174 8.26 -9.31 3.44
CA SER A 174 8.38 -8.80 4.81
C SER A 174 7.98 -9.86 5.84
N LEU A 175 6.86 -10.55 5.61
CA LEU A 175 6.41 -11.64 6.46
C LEU A 175 7.39 -12.83 6.43
N ALA A 176 7.96 -13.15 5.26
CA ALA A 176 8.99 -14.18 5.15
C ALA A 176 10.26 -13.82 5.96
N GLY A 177 10.68 -12.55 5.92
CA GLY A 177 11.77 -12.04 6.76
C GLY A 177 11.47 -12.19 8.26
N CYS A 178 10.29 -11.74 8.70
CA CYS A 178 9.79 -11.93 10.07
C CYS A 178 9.78 -13.40 10.49
N PHE A 179 9.25 -14.28 9.63
CA PHE A 179 9.11 -15.70 9.91
C PHE A 179 10.47 -16.40 10.04
N SER A 180 11.44 -16.00 9.19
CA SER A 180 12.80 -16.55 9.22
C SER A 180 13.50 -16.30 10.57
N LEU A 181 13.43 -15.07 11.09
CA LEU A 181 14.07 -14.69 12.36
C LEU A 181 13.29 -15.15 13.60
N GLY A 182 11.95 -15.21 13.52
CA GLY A 182 11.10 -15.43 14.68
C GLY A 182 10.76 -16.89 14.96
N TRP A 183 10.16 -17.59 14.00
CA TRP A 183 9.63 -18.93 14.22
C TRP A 183 10.65 -20.02 13.90
N LEU A 184 11.31 -19.89 12.74
CA LEU A 184 12.27 -20.89 12.25
C LEU A 184 13.65 -20.77 12.90
N GLY A 185 13.99 -19.59 13.45
CA GLY A 185 15.32 -19.35 14.02
C GLY A 185 16.45 -19.51 13.01
N LEU A 186 16.20 -19.16 11.74
CA LEU A 186 17.18 -19.30 10.66
C LEU A 186 18.39 -18.38 10.89
N PRO A 187 19.54 -18.70 10.27
CA PRO A 187 20.71 -17.83 10.29
C PRO A 187 20.36 -16.40 9.84
N THR A 188 20.95 -15.41 10.52
CA THR A 188 20.67 -13.98 10.30
C THR A 188 20.91 -13.55 8.85
N ILE A 189 21.86 -14.19 8.16
CA ILE A 189 22.15 -13.97 6.74
C ILE A 189 20.94 -14.21 5.84
N VAL A 190 20.08 -15.17 6.18
CA VAL A 190 18.87 -15.47 5.39
C VAL A 190 17.93 -14.27 5.40
N ALA A 191 17.68 -13.71 6.59
CA ALA A 191 16.84 -12.52 6.74
C ALA A 191 17.47 -11.29 6.06
N GLN A 192 18.79 -11.12 6.19
CA GLN A 192 19.53 -10.04 5.53
C GLN A 192 19.39 -10.10 4.01
N VAL A 193 19.46 -11.30 3.41
CA VAL A 193 19.28 -11.49 1.97
C VAL A 193 17.84 -11.21 1.54
N ILE A 194 16.84 -11.72 2.27
CA ILE A 194 15.42 -11.47 1.97
C ILE A 194 15.12 -9.96 2.01
N CYS A 195 15.56 -9.27 3.08
CA CYS A 195 15.41 -7.83 3.21
C CYS A 195 16.18 -7.08 2.13
N GLY A 196 17.42 -7.48 1.84
CA GLY A 196 18.24 -6.88 0.78
C GLY A 196 17.59 -6.97 -0.61
N VAL A 197 16.99 -8.11 -0.95
CA VAL A 197 16.23 -8.29 -2.20
C VAL A 197 14.99 -7.39 -2.21
N CYS A 198 14.25 -7.31 -1.11
CA CYS A 198 13.09 -6.41 -1.02
C CYS A 198 13.48 -4.94 -1.21
N LEU A 199 14.58 -4.50 -0.60
CA LEU A 199 15.12 -3.15 -0.75
C LEU A 199 15.62 -2.88 -2.17
N LEU A 200 16.25 -3.86 -2.81
CA LEU A 200 16.63 -3.76 -4.21
C LEU A 200 15.40 -3.53 -5.11
N LEU A 201 14.30 -4.26 -4.88
CA LEU A 201 13.07 -4.07 -5.64
C LEU A 201 12.47 -2.67 -5.44
N LEU A 202 12.46 -2.15 -4.20
CA LEU A 202 12.05 -0.76 -3.94
C LEU A 202 12.96 0.23 -4.66
N TYR A 203 14.27 0.02 -4.63
CA TYR A 203 15.25 0.85 -5.34
C TYR A 203 14.96 0.91 -6.85
N LEU A 204 14.72 -0.24 -7.48
CA LEU A 204 14.40 -0.31 -8.91
C LEU A 204 13.12 0.47 -9.24
N GLU A 205 12.10 0.38 -8.38
CA GLU A 205 10.84 1.12 -8.55
C GLU A 205 11.06 2.64 -8.38
N THR A 206 11.77 3.08 -7.35
CA THR A 206 12.02 4.52 -7.15
C THR A 206 12.96 5.10 -8.22
N ALA A 207 14.11 4.49 -8.46
CA ALA A 207 15.16 5.05 -9.30
C ALA A 207 14.84 4.92 -10.80
N PHE A 208 14.51 3.71 -11.25
CA PHE A 208 14.29 3.43 -12.67
C PHE A 208 12.81 3.46 -13.08
N GLY A 209 11.88 3.45 -12.13
CA GLY A 209 10.45 3.29 -12.43
C GLY A 209 10.09 1.87 -12.84
N ILE A 210 10.95 0.90 -12.55
CA ILE A 210 10.75 -0.51 -12.89
C ILE A 210 10.14 -1.22 -11.69
N CYS A 211 8.83 -1.46 -11.75
CA CYS A 211 8.13 -2.23 -10.72
C CYS A 211 8.01 -3.70 -11.16
N LEU A 212 8.74 -4.60 -10.50
CA LEU A 212 8.73 -6.04 -10.84
C LEU A 212 7.30 -6.63 -10.79
N GLY A 213 6.49 -6.23 -9.82
CA GLY A 213 5.09 -6.67 -9.74
C GLY A 213 4.24 -6.23 -10.92
N CYS A 214 4.46 -5.02 -11.44
CA CYS A 214 3.78 -4.56 -12.65
C CYS A 214 4.21 -5.36 -13.88
N VAL A 215 5.51 -5.66 -14.01
CA VAL A 215 6.04 -6.48 -15.11
C VAL A 215 5.46 -7.90 -15.07
N VAL A 216 5.42 -8.52 -13.89
CA VAL A 216 4.80 -9.85 -13.71
C VAL A 216 3.31 -9.80 -14.06
N ALA A 217 2.58 -8.79 -13.59
CA ALA A 217 1.17 -8.61 -13.93
C ALA A 217 0.97 -8.43 -15.44
N GLN A 218 1.79 -7.64 -16.12
CA GLN A 218 1.71 -7.42 -17.56
C GLN A 218 1.96 -8.71 -18.35
N ARG A 219 2.93 -9.53 -17.91
CA ARG A 219 3.35 -10.74 -18.61
C ARG A 219 2.42 -11.93 -18.39
N PHE A 220 1.85 -12.06 -17.19
CA PHE A 220 1.14 -13.28 -16.77
C PHE A 220 -0.36 -13.07 -16.46
N ALA A 221 -0.86 -11.84 -16.35
CA ALA A 221 -2.29 -11.64 -16.09
C ALA A 221 -3.14 -12.08 -17.29
N ARG A 222 -4.25 -12.78 -17.00
CA ARG A 222 -5.24 -13.20 -18.02
C ARG A 222 -5.81 -12.02 -18.81
N ARG A 223 -6.04 -10.89 -18.12
CA ARG A 223 -6.45 -9.62 -18.73
C ARG A 223 -5.32 -8.62 -18.54
N LYS A 224 -4.58 -8.35 -19.62
CA LYS A 224 -3.46 -7.41 -19.62
C LYS A 224 -3.88 -6.03 -19.10
N PRO A 225 -3.02 -5.34 -18.34
CA PRO A 225 -3.30 -3.99 -17.89
C PRO A 225 -3.39 -3.03 -19.08
N GLN A 226 -4.31 -2.07 -19.01
CA GLN A 226 -4.50 -1.06 -20.07
C GLN A 226 -3.62 0.17 -19.84
N LEU A 227 -3.39 0.51 -18.57
CA LEU A 227 -2.58 1.65 -18.15
C LEU A 227 -1.37 1.12 -17.39
N CYS A 228 -0.20 1.24 -18.01
CA CYS A 228 1.04 0.64 -17.53
C CYS A 228 2.05 1.74 -17.17
N ALA A 229 2.90 1.46 -16.18
CA ALA A 229 3.96 2.39 -15.78
C ALA A 229 4.87 2.71 -16.98
N GLY A 230 5.20 3.99 -17.14
CA GLY A 230 6.00 4.51 -18.24
C GLY A 230 5.35 4.38 -19.60
N ASP A 231 4.02 4.21 -19.65
CA ASP A 231 3.22 3.99 -20.86
C ASP A 231 3.70 2.80 -21.73
N THR A 232 4.33 1.81 -21.09
CA THR A 232 4.92 0.62 -21.73
C THR A 232 3.91 -0.29 -22.43
N CYS A 233 2.61 -0.02 -22.29
CA CYS A 233 1.54 -0.75 -22.96
C CYS A 233 1.10 -0.10 -24.28
N ALA A 234 1.26 1.21 -24.44
CA ALA A 234 0.92 1.92 -25.68
C ALA A 234 2.16 2.40 -26.47
N TYR A 235 3.33 2.47 -25.83
CA TYR A 235 4.57 2.92 -26.45
C TYR A 235 5.48 1.76 -26.88
N THR A 236 5.89 1.77 -28.15
CA THR A 236 6.94 0.90 -28.69
C THR A 236 8.19 1.73 -29.02
N PRO A 237 9.36 1.43 -28.42
CA PRO A 237 10.58 2.16 -28.74
C PRO A 237 10.98 1.92 -30.21
N PRO A 238 11.54 2.95 -30.88
CA PRO A 238 11.99 2.82 -32.27
C PRO A 238 13.14 1.81 -32.39
N ALA A 239 13.37 1.31 -33.60
CA ALA A 239 14.42 0.33 -33.82
C ALA A 239 15.80 0.92 -33.53
N LYS A 240 16.77 0.07 -33.16
CA LYS A 240 18.14 0.52 -32.87
C LYS A 240 18.74 1.21 -34.10
N GLY A 241 18.95 2.53 -34.01
CA GLY A 241 19.48 3.37 -35.10
C GLY A 241 18.47 4.37 -35.68
N GLU A 242 17.19 4.27 -35.30
CA GLU A 242 16.16 5.25 -35.66
C GLU A 242 16.13 6.42 -34.66
N GLN A 243 15.87 7.64 -35.15
CA GLN A 243 15.76 8.83 -34.31
C GLN A 243 14.41 8.87 -33.59
N HIS A 244 14.41 9.24 -32.31
CA HIS A 244 13.18 9.60 -31.60
C HIS A 244 12.68 10.96 -32.10
N SER A 245 11.68 10.99 -32.99
CA SER A 245 10.96 12.23 -33.31
C SER A 245 9.78 12.40 -32.34
N ILE A 246 9.92 13.29 -31.37
CA ILE A 246 8.80 13.73 -30.49
C ILE A 246 7.94 14.80 -31.19
N LEU A 247 8.44 15.37 -32.29
CA LEU A 247 7.70 16.30 -33.15
C LEU A 247 7.01 15.50 -34.26
N ARG A 248 5.70 15.36 -34.14
CA ARG A 248 4.79 15.12 -35.26
C ARG A 248 3.88 16.35 -35.28
N ASP A 249 3.82 17.00 -36.43
CA ASP A 249 3.14 18.28 -36.70
C ASP A 249 1.73 18.39 -36.08
#